data_AF-A0A956A0V4-F1
#
_entry.id   AF-A0A956A0V4-F1
#
_cell.length_a   1.000
_cell.length_b   1.000
_cell.length_c   1.000
_cell.angle_alpha   90.00
_cell.angle_beta   90.00
_cell.angle_gamma   90.00
#
_symmetry.space_group_name_H-M   'P 1'
#
loop_
_entity.id
_entity.type
_entity.pdbx_description
1 polymer ?
#
loop_
_entity_poly.entity_id
_entity_poly.type
_entity_poly.pdbx_seq_one_letter_code
_entity_poly.pdbx_strand_id
1 'polypeptide(L)'
;MTDDIDQAVRLAAFRFLDEHGRASDNVFERTLLARGFEFRGTRVRLIGPQGIFKPAILVDRALSLTTIAAKSGQQRPYDDGFSD
;
A
#
# COMPACT_ATOMS: atom_id res chain seq x y z
N MET A 1 14.68 -13.90 -11.84
CA MET A 1 13.36 -14.54 -12.09
C MET A 1 12.31 -14.18 -11.05
N THR A 2 12.55 -14.34 -9.74
CA THR A 2 11.58 -13.91 -8.70
C THR A 2 11.50 -12.40 -8.51
N ASP A 3 12.64 -11.70 -8.59
CA ASP A 3 12.68 -10.23 -8.53
C ASP A 3 11.93 -9.58 -9.71
N ASP A 4 11.93 -10.23 -10.87
CA ASP A 4 11.25 -9.74 -12.08
C ASP A 4 9.73 -9.67 -11.91
N ILE A 5 9.13 -10.65 -11.21
CA ILE A 5 7.68 -10.64 -10.97
C ILE A 5 7.29 -9.64 -9.88
N ASP A 6 8.09 -9.57 -8.81
CA ASP A 6 7.87 -8.60 -7.72
C ASP A 6 7.95 -7.17 -8.28
N GLN A 7 8.96 -6.89 -9.10
CA GLN A 7 9.12 -5.60 -9.77
C GLN A 7 7.96 -5.30 -10.72
N ALA A 8 7.56 -6.26 -11.56
CA ALA A 8 6.47 -6.07 -12.51
C ALA A 8 5.13 -5.77 -11.83
N VAL A 9 4.82 -6.49 -10.74
CA VAL A 9 3.59 -6.26 -9.96
C VAL A 9 3.63 -4.90 -9.27
N ARG A 10 4.78 -4.48 -8.73
CA ARG A 10 4.93 -3.14 -8.11
C ARG A 10 4.75 -2.02 -9.13
N LEU A 11 5.34 -2.14 -10.31
CA LEU A 11 5.14 -1.17 -11.39
C LEU A 11 3.68 -1.09 -11.84
N ALA A 12 3.00 -2.23 -11.93
CA ALA A 12 1.57 -2.25 -12.24
C ALA A 12 0.72 -1.61 -11.13
N ALA A 13 1.10 -1.79 -9.86
CA ALA A 13 0.44 -1.13 -8.74
C ALA A 13 0.59 0.40 -8.80
N PHE A 14 1.78 0.92 -9.13
CA PHE A 14 1.97 2.37 -9.33
C PHE A 14 1.15 2.90 -10.50
N ARG A 15 1.15 2.22 -11.66
CA ARG A 15 0.31 2.61 -12.81
C ARG A 15 -1.18 2.65 -12.44
N PHE A 16 -1.65 1.65 -11.71
CA PHE A 16 -3.03 1.63 -11.23
C PHE A 16 -3.36 2.84 -10.33
N LEU A 17 -2.44 3.22 -9.44
CA LEU A 17 -2.60 4.41 -8.60
C LEU A 17 -2.58 5.69 -9.45
N ASP A 18 -1.67 5.82 -10.41
CA ASP A 18 -1.59 6.97 -11.30
C ASP A 18 -2.87 7.15 -12.15
N GLU A 19 -3.50 6.05 -12.57
CA GLU A 19 -4.75 6.06 -13.35
C GLU A 19 -5.97 6.51 -12.53
N HIS A 20 -5.95 6.31 -11.20
CA HIS A 20 -7.11 6.56 -10.33
C HIS A 20 -6.93 7.74 -9.37
N GLY A 21 -5.70 8.26 -9.23
CA GLY A 21 -5.37 9.38 -8.36
C GLY A 21 -5.25 10.68 -9.15
N ARG A 22 -5.44 11.82 -8.49
CA ARG A 22 -4.91 13.07 -9.01
C ARG A 22 -3.46 13.17 -8.55
N ALA A 23 -2.56 13.52 -9.48
CA ALA A 23 -1.13 13.63 -9.21
C ALA A 23 -0.77 14.52 -7.99
N SER A 24 -1.69 15.38 -7.57
CA SER A 24 -1.49 16.37 -6.51
C SER A 24 -1.93 15.95 -5.10
N ASP A 25 -2.77 14.94 -4.92
CA ASP A 25 -3.31 14.62 -3.58
C ASP A 25 -2.90 13.25 -3.01
N ASN A 26 -2.59 12.24 -3.84
CA ASN A 26 -2.27 10.87 -3.39
C ASN A 26 -3.33 10.30 -2.40
N VAL A 27 -4.58 10.77 -2.51
CA VAL A 27 -5.69 10.31 -1.67
C VAL A 27 -6.52 9.32 -2.49
N PHE A 28 -6.69 8.12 -1.95
CA PHE A 28 -7.42 7.04 -2.60
C PHE A 28 -8.52 6.49 -1.70
N GLU A 29 -9.65 6.17 -2.31
CA GLU A 29 -10.73 5.46 -1.62
C GLU A 29 -10.25 4.10 -1.12
N ARG A 30 -10.53 3.79 0.15
CA ARG A 30 -10.08 2.52 0.76
C ARG A 30 -10.64 1.31 0.00
N THR A 31 -11.86 1.43 -0.53
CA THR A 31 -12.53 0.38 -1.31
C THR A 31 -11.83 0.13 -2.65
N LEU A 32 -11.30 1.17 -3.30
CA LEU A 32 -10.52 1.06 -4.52
C LEU A 32 -9.23 0.24 -4.28
N LEU A 33 -8.49 0.59 -3.22
CA LEU A 33 -7.25 -0.13 -2.85
C LEU A 33 -7.52 -1.59 -2.45
N ALA A 34 -8.65 -1.85 -1.78
CA ALA A 34 -9.05 -3.20 -1.38
C ALA A 34 -9.52 -4.05 -2.57
N ARG A 35 -10.12 -3.44 -3.60
CA ARG A 35 -10.47 -4.11 -4.86
C ARG A 35 -9.22 -4.41 -5.69
N GLY A 36 -8.31 -3.45 -5.77
CA GLY A 36 -7.06 -3.55 -6.52
C GLY A 36 -7.26 -3.67 -8.04
N PHE A 37 -6.25 -4.23 -8.71
CA PHE A 37 -6.16 -4.33 -10.16
C PHE A 37 -6.02 -5.78 -10.63
N GLU A 38 -6.13 -6.01 -11.93
CA GLU A 38 -5.83 -7.29 -12.54
C GLU A 38 -4.40 -7.29 -13.08
N PHE A 39 -3.65 -8.34 -12.80
CA PHE A 39 -2.33 -8.59 -13.35
C PHE A 39 -2.27 -10.02 -13.86
N ARG A 40 -2.16 -10.19 -15.18
CA ARG A 40 -2.07 -11.51 -15.83
C ARG A 40 -3.18 -12.49 -15.39
N GLY A 41 -4.44 -12.04 -15.40
CA GLY A 41 -5.58 -12.87 -14.98
C GLY A 41 -5.76 -13.03 -13.47
N THR A 42 -4.86 -12.47 -12.66
CA THR A 42 -4.93 -12.55 -11.19
C THR A 42 -5.27 -11.18 -10.61
N ARG A 43 -6.27 -11.11 -9.73
CA ARG A 43 -6.55 -9.89 -8.98
C ARG A 43 -5.50 -9.66 -7.89
N VAL A 44 -4.82 -8.52 -7.96
CA VAL A 44 -3.84 -8.05 -6.98
C VAL A 44 -4.45 -6.92 -6.19
N ARG A 45 -4.71 -7.16 -4.90
CA ARG A 45 -5.16 -6.12 -3.96
C ARG A 45 -3.97 -5.26 -3.55
N LEU A 46 -4.21 -3.99 -3.20
CA LEU A 46 -3.16 -3.13 -2.65
C LEU A 46 -3.15 -3.13 -1.13
N ILE A 47 -4.28 -3.41 -0.46
CA ILE A 47 -4.37 -3.44 1.01
C ILE A 47 -5.12 -4.68 1.52
N GLY A 48 -4.79 -5.06 2.75
CA GLY A 48 -5.48 -6.09 3.53
C GLY A 48 -6.31 -5.51 4.69
N PRO A 49 -6.68 -6.35 5.67
CA PRO A 49 -7.41 -5.92 6.86
C PRO A 49 -6.59 -4.97 7.75
N GLN A 50 -5.30 -5.28 7.98
CA GLN A 50 -4.41 -4.48 8.82
C GLN A 50 -2.92 -4.81 8.58
N GLY A 51 -2.05 -3.84 8.84
CA GLY A 51 -0.60 -4.01 8.95
C GLY A 51 0.12 -4.18 7.61
N ILE A 52 1.12 -5.07 7.61
CA ILE A 52 1.96 -5.40 6.46
C ILE A 52 1.20 -6.33 5.53
N PHE A 53 0.99 -5.91 4.28
CA PHE A 53 0.23 -6.68 3.31
C PHE A 53 1.09 -7.12 2.12
N LYS A 54 1.15 -8.45 1.92
CA LYS A 54 1.80 -9.10 0.77
C LYS A 54 0.78 -9.94 -0.01
N PRO A 55 0.37 -9.54 -1.22
CA PRO A 55 -0.41 -10.38 -2.11
C PRO A 55 0.31 -11.69 -2.42
N ALA A 56 -0.43 -12.78 -2.63
CA ALA A 56 0.15 -14.12 -2.84
C ALA A 56 1.08 -14.21 -4.07
N ILE A 57 0.90 -13.33 -5.06
CA ILE A 57 1.76 -13.27 -6.27
C ILE A 57 3.17 -12.70 -5.98
N LEU A 58 3.35 -11.98 -4.86
CA LEU A 58 4.66 -11.47 -4.45
C LEU A 58 5.39 -12.51 -3.61
N VAL A 59 6.65 -12.75 -3.94
CA VAL A 59 7.45 -13.81 -3.30
C VAL A 59 8.23 -13.23 -2.13
N ASP A 60 8.93 -12.12 -2.33
CA ASP A 60 9.92 -11.60 -1.38
C ASP A 60 9.35 -10.48 -0.49
N ARG A 61 8.73 -9.46 -1.10
CA ARG A 61 8.48 -8.19 -0.40
C ARG A 61 7.01 -7.85 -0.26
N ALA A 62 6.62 -7.22 0.86
CA ALA A 62 5.28 -6.69 1.06
C ALA A 62 4.93 -5.56 0.08
N LEU A 63 3.69 -5.52 -0.40
CA LEU A 63 3.24 -4.48 -1.34
C LEU A 63 2.93 -3.17 -0.61
N SER A 64 2.29 -3.24 0.55
CA SER A 64 1.87 -2.07 1.31
C SER A 64 1.94 -2.28 2.82
N LEU A 65 1.93 -1.16 3.53
CA LEU A 65 1.86 -1.06 4.98
C LEU A 65 0.68 -0.16 5.31
N THR A 66 -0.27 -0.64 6.10
CA THR A 66 -1.35 0.19 6.62
C THR A 66 -1.07 0.50 8.09
N THR A 67 -1.07 1.80 8.43
CA THR A 67 -0.93 2.28 9.81
C THR A 67 -2.24 2.92 10.26
N ILE A 68 -2.39 3.04 11.58
CA ILE A 68 -3.54 3.73 12.19
C ILE A 68 -3.20 5.22 12.23
N ALA A 69 -4.09 6.05 11.69
CA ALA A 69 -3.95 7.50 11.84
C ALA A 69 -4.00 7.87 13.32
N ALA A 70 -3.17 8.83 13.75
CA ALA A 70 -3.22 9.35 15.11
C ALA A 70 -4.65 9.87 15.40
N LYS A 71 -5.28 9.36 16.46
CA LYS A 71 -6.61 9.83 16.85
C LYS A 71 -6.46 11.17 17.56
N SER A 72 -7.26 12.17 17.15
CA SER A 72 -7.33 13.45 17.86
C SER A 72 -7.71 13.20 19.32
N GLY A 73 -6.94 13.75 20.25
CA GLY A 73 -7.15 13.60 21.69
C GLY A 73 -6.55 12.33 22.34
N GLN A 74 -5.90 11.43 21.59
CA GLN A 74 -5.09 10.37 22.20
C GLN A 74 -3.62 10.78 22.26
N GLN A 75 -3.00 10.56 23.43
CA GLN A 75 -1.56 10.72 23.60
C GLN A 75 -0.84 9.76 22.65
N ARG A 76 0.11 10.27 21.88
CA ARG A 76 0.91 9.45 20.97
C ARG A 76 1.72 8.45 21.81
N PRO A 77 1.89 7.18 21.35
CA PRO A 77 2.66 6.19 22.10
C PRO A 77 4.13 6.59 22.29
N TYR A 78 4.64 7.45 21.40
CA TYR A 78 5.96 8.04 21.46
C TYR A 78 5.82 9.56 21.26
N ASP A 79 6.49 10.31 22.13
CA ASP A 79 6.66 11.77 22.08
C ASP A 79 8.18 12.03 22.03
N ASP A 80 8.80 11.62 20.94
CA ASP A 80 10.22 11.72 20.69
C ASP A 80 10.61 13.16 20.35
N GLY A 81 11.05 13.90 21.38
CA GLY A 81 11.75 15.18 21.24
C GLY A 81 13.24 14.98 21.02
N PHE A 82 13.84 15.76 20.11
CA PHE A 82 15.29 15.90 20.06
C PHE A 82 15.72 16.70 21.28
N SER A 83 16.56 16.11 22.13
CA SER A 83 17.27 16.85 23.18
C SER A 83 18.53 17.46 22.55
N ASP A 84 18.81 18.72 22.86
CA ASP A 84 20.05 19.44 22.50
C ASP A 84 21.31 18.74 23.02
#